data_AF-A0A182TBY6-F1
#
_entry.id   AF-A0A182TBY6-F1
#
_cell.length_a   1.000
_cell.length_b   1.000
_cell.length_c   1.000
_cell.angle_alpha   90.00
_cell.angle_beta   90.00
_cell.angle_gamma   90.00
#
_symmetry.space_group_name_H-M   'P 1'
#
loop_
_entity.id
_entity.type
_entity.pdbx_description
1 polymer ?
#
loop_
_entity_poly.entity_id
_entity_poly.type
_entity_poly.pdbx_seq_one_letter_code
_entity_poly.pdbx_strand_id
1 'polypeptide(L)'
;MKKRFLQFLLAKVSSAQNVEMESVIDINERLLRMETLKLIDPYEIDQDWQQFVYHDNLLQLCTELFQKDMDAACLIWSRHIACILPQLDDSKVALLLRAIPKETSPLHVVQWLLHFVGPILHHQPQLMHLLVQFIVTRAKSFQKLAGWPMIGLTFIEDVIKLLQEVKFPLVDLRLQYDSNMDELQRMARALRDLVTLKQQFNLQASLDCYMQEDVNSTAFRLLQITPLNLLARIVTEFLYKFFIGKEQLLYDQIVRYVMFLLANQHNSFWDQRCVTLIELLYDEPLQLQTVLAILRAAPVPWSPAIASLMRYASSDLPIAAEITTEQNTQTIKCLKVKYGWSLKAMINIRLLVQRVLKLHYPEMLADIQAIVKTNPALAFTTDVSVIVKLAEYGDVIAAAQYLDGLEKKRRNDCCRSSIAMMIVSMVVALLLINLYVEISDEKNGTEAGAGSDRFQ
;
A
#
# COMPACT_ATOMS: atom_id res chain seq x y z
N MET A 1 -17.28 19.11 64.22
CA MET A 1 -18.41 18.71 65.10
C MET A 1 -19.14 17.46 64.61
N LYS A 2 -19.48 17.37 63.31
CA LYS A 2 -20.30 16.29 62.71
C LYS A 2 -19.64 14.89 62.69
N LYS A 3 -18.35 14.78 62.32
CA LYS A 3 -17.59 13.51 62.43
C LYS A 3 -17.61 12.94 63.85
N ARG A 4 -17.43 13.80 64.87
CA ARG A 4 -17.49 13.41 66.29
C ARG A 4 -18.87 12.92 66.69
N PHE A 5 -19.93 13.50 66.13
CA PHE A 5 -21.31 13.05 66.36
C PHE A 5 -21.57 11.66 65.75
N LEU A 6 -21.17 11.43 64.50
CA LEU A 6 -21.27 10.10 63.87
C LEU A 6 -20.43 9.05 64.61
N GLN A 7 -19.23 9.40 65.07
CA GLN A 7 -18.41 8.52 65.92
C GLN A 7 -19.08 8.20 67.26
N PHE A 8 -19.75 9.17 67.87
CA PHE A 8 -20.53 8.96 69.09
C PHE A 8 -21.72 8.03 68.83
N LEU A 9 -22.47 8.25 67.73
CA LEU A 9 -23.58 7.38 67.33
C LEU A 9 -23.10 5.96 67.06
N LEU A 10 -21.99 5.79 66.33
CA LEU A 10 -21.39 4.49 66.09
C LEU A 10 -21.08 3.77 67.40
N ALA A 11 -20.40 4.44 68.34
CA ALA A 11 -20.08 3.86 69.64
C ALA A 11 -21.33 3.45 70.44
N LYS A 12 -22.43 4.21 70.33
CA LYS A 12 -23.70 3.89 70.98
C LYS A 12 -24.40 2.70 70.32
N VAL A 13 -24.53 2.70 68.99
CA VAL A 13 -25.20 1.64 68.23
C VAL A 13 -24.45 0.32 68.35
N SER A 14 -23.11 0.33 68.30
CA SER A 14 -22.29 -0.88 68.47
C SER A 14 -22.32 -1.46 69.89
N SER A 15 -22.73 -0.67 70.90
CA SER A 15 -22.84 -1.11 72.30
C SER A 15 -24.22 -1.64 72.69
N ALA A 16 -25.21 -1.56 71.78
CA ALA A 16 -26.57 -2.01 72.05
C ALA A 16 -26.69 -3.54 72.01
N GLN A 17 -27.60 -4.12 72.80
CA GLN A 17 -27.79 -5.58 72.87
C GLN A 17 -28.41 -6.21 71.61
N ASN A 18 -29.12 -5.41 70.80
CA ASN A 18 -29.73 -5.80 69.53
C ASN A 18 -29.21 -4.89 68.41
N VAL A 19 -27.97 -5.12 67.96
CA VAL A 19 -27.33 -4.28 66.93
C VAL A 19 -27.96 -4.56 65.57
N GLU A 20 -28.60 -3.54 64.97
CA GLU A 20 -28.93 -3.55 63.55
C GLU A 20 -27.64 -3.32 62.75
N MET A 21 -27.12 -4.37 62.12
CA MET A 21 -25.85 -4.31 61.39
C MET A 21 -25.91 -3.31 60.23
N GLU A 22 -27.07 -3.14 59.59
CA GLU A 22 -27.29 -2.14 58.55
C GLU A 22 -27.00 -0.71 59.04
N SER A 23 -27.52 -0.35 60.22
CA SER A 23 -27.28 0.96 60.84
C SER A 23 -25.78 1.20 61.13
N VAL A 24 -25.03 0.15 61.50
CA VAL A 24 -23.58 0.24 61.72
C VAL A 24 -22.83 0.45 60.40
N ILE A 25 -23.19 -0.30 59.36
CA ILE A 25 -22.61 -0.17 58.01
C ILE A 25 -22.89 1.23 57.44
N ASP A 26 -24.11 1.73 57.62
CA ASP A 26 -24.60 3.01 57.14
C ASP A 26 -23.85 4.20 57.78
N ILE A 27 -23.62 4.15 59.11
CA ILE A 27 -22.82 5.15 59.83
C ILE A 27 -21.35 5.10 59.41
N ASN A 28 -20.77 3.90 59.28
CA ASN A 28 -19.38 3.72 58.85
C ASN A 28 -19.15 4.26 57.43
N GLU A 29 -20.08 3.99 56.51
CA GLU A 29 -20.01 4.50 55.14
C GLU A 29 -20.07 6.03 55.11
N ARG A 30 -20.94 6.67 55.90
CA ARG A 30 -20.99 8.15 56.02
C ARG A 30 -19.69 8.71 56.60
N LEU A 31 -19.11 8.05 57.61
CA LEU A 31 -17.81 8.43 58.14
C LEU A 31 -16.71 8.33 57.08
N LEU A 32 -16.71 7.25 56.28
CA LEU A 32 -15.76 7.05 55.20
C LEU A 32 -15.91 8.11 54.11
N ARG A 33 -17.16 8.48 53.74
CA ARG A 33 -17.43 9.55 52.77
C ARG A 33 -16.92 10.90 53.28
N MET A 34 -17.10 11.21 54.56
CA MET A 34 -16.51 12.42 55.15
C MET A 34 -14.98 12.43 55.07
N GLU A 35 -14.33 11.27 55.15
CA GLU A 35 -12.87 11.17 54.96
C GLU A 35 -12.46 11.29 53.50
N THR A 36 -13.20 10.67 52.59
CA THR A 36 -12.98 10.80 51.14
C THR A 36 -13.14 12.25 50.69
N LEU A 37 -14.15 12.95 51.21
CA LEU A 37 -14.39 14.36 50.89
C LEU A 37 -13.18 15.24 51.21
N LYS A 38 -12.53 15.01 52.35
CA LYS A 38 -11.32 15.75 52.73
C LYS A 38 -10.13 15.51 51.80
N LEU A 39 -10.15 14.42 51.05
CA LEU A 39 -9.09 14.11 50.08
C LEU A 39 -9.37 14.76 48.73
N ILE A 40 -10.64 14.77 48.28
CA ILE A 40 -11.04 15.38 47.01
C ILE A 40 -11.19 16.91 47.09
N ASP A 41 -11.56 17.43 48.27
CA ASP A 41 -11.68 18.86 48.56
C ASP A 41 -10.99 19.20 49.89
N PRO A 42 -9.64 19.25 49.92
CA PRO A 42 -8.88 19.48 51.15
C PRO A 42 -9.02 20.90 51.70
N TYR A 43 -9.49 21.85 50.88
CA TYR A 43 -9.63 23.25 51.23
C TYR A 43 -11.08 23.64 51.57
N GLU A 44 -12.01 22.68 51.57
CA GLU A 44 -13.44 22.89 51.83
C GLU A 44 -14.04 23.98 50.92
N ILE A 45 -13.62 24.01 49.65
CA ILE A 45 -14.08 24.98 48.64
C ILE A 45 -15.52 24.66 48.24
N ASP A 46 -15.88 23.37 48.22
CA ASP A 46 -17.21 22.92 47.83
C ASP A 46 -18.18 23.02 49.02
N GLN A 47 -19.10 23.99 48.94
CA GLN A 47 -20.11 24.23 49.97
C GLN A 47 -21.18 23.12 50.03
N ASP A 48 -21.25 22.28 48.99
CA ASP A 48 -22.25 21.23 48.81
C ASP A 48 -21.78 19.86 49.31
N TRP A 49 -20.89 19.82 50.32
CA TRP A 49 -20.43 18.57 50.98
C TRP A 49 -21.55 17.61 51.40
N GLN A 50 -22.74 18.13 51.70
CA GLN A 50 -23.92 17.31 52.03
C GLN A 50 -24.38 16.47 50.85
N GLN A 51 -24.28 17.00 49.62
CA GLN A 51 -24.65 16.29 48.41
C GLN A 51 -23.80 15.04 48.22
N PHE A 52 -22.51 15.08 48.56
CA PHE A 52 -21.65 13.89 48.49
C PHE A 52 -21.91 12.90 49.64
N VAL A 53 -21.90 13.37 50.90
CA VAL A 53 -22.02 12.47 52.06
C VAL A 53 -23.36 11.72 52.03
N TYR A 54 -24.43 12.39 51.62
CA TYR A 54 -25.77 11.83 51.55
C TYR A 54 -26.19 11.46 50.12
N HIS A 55 -25.26 11.37 49.16
CA HIS A 55 -25.61 10.99 47.80
C HIS A 55 -26.17 9.56 47.76
N ASP A 56 -27.39 9.40 47.26
CA ASP A 56 -28.03 8.08 47.18
C ASP A 56 -27.38 7.18 46.12
N ASN A 57 -26.84 7.79 45.05
CA ASN A 57 -26.29 7.07 43.90
C ASN A 57 -24.83 7.45 43.60
N LEU A 58 -23.88 6.88 44.36
CA LEU A 58 -22.45 7.16 44.15
C LEU A 58 -21.96 6.80 42.74
N LEU A 59 -22.58 5.81 42.09
CA LEU A 59 -22.23 5.42 40.72
C LEU A 59 -22.48 6.56 39.74
N GLN A 60 -23.63 7.24 39.87
CA GLN A 60 -23.94 8.40 39.04
C GLN A 60 -22.93 9.52 39.28
N LEU A 61 -22.59 9.81 40.54
CA LEU A 61 -21.60 10.84 40.86
C LEU A 61 -20.23 10.54 40.23
N CYS A 62 -19.73 9.30 40.33
CA CYS A 62 -18.49 8.90 39.66
C CYS A 62 -18.56 9.13 38.15
N THR A 63 -19.71 8.85 37.54
CA THR A 63 -19.92 9.01 36.10
C THR A 63 -19.88 10.48 35.68
N GLU A 64 -20.50 11.38 36.46
CA GLU A 64 -20.47 12.82 36.22
C GLU A 64 -19.06 13.41 36.37
N LEU A 65 -18.27 12.85 37.30
CA LEU A 65 -16.91 13.29 37.56
C LEU A 65 -15.92 12.91 36.45
N PHE A 66 -16.19 11.90 35.60
CA PHE A 66 -15.29 11.55 34.50
C PHE A 66 -14.96 12.71 33.55
N GLN A 67 -15.84 13.71 33.43
CA GLN A 67 -15.61 14.91 32.63
C GLN A 67 -14.92 16.05 33.39
N LYS A 68 -15.06 16.09 34.73
CA LYS A 68 -14.64 17.22 35.56
C LYS A 68 -13.34 16.93 36.30
N ASP A 69 -13.28 15.77 36.94
CA ASP A 69 -12.20 15.34 37.82
C ASP A 69 -12.18 13.79 37.89
N MET A 70 -11.39 13.20 36.99
CA MET A 70 -11.24 11.75 36.90
C MET A 70 -10.56 11.16 38.14
N ASP A 71 -9.66 11.92 38.79
CA ASP A 71 -8.95 11.47 39.99
C ASP A 71 -9.90 11.36 41.17
N ALA A 72 -10.80 12.34 41.35
CA ALA A 72 -11.87 12.28 42.34
C ALA A 72 -12.82 11.10 42.06
N ALA A 73 -13.21 10.87 40.80
CA ALA A 73 -14.02 9.71 40.43
C ALA A 73 -13.33 8.39 40.83
N CYS A 74 -12.03 8.27 40.54
CA CYS A 74 -11.22 7.11 40.86
C CYS A 74 -11.08 6.87 42.38
N LEU A 75 -10.90 7.95 43.14
CA LEU A 75 -10.79 7.89 44.59
C LEU A 75 -12.13 7.50 45.25
N ILE A 76 -13.25 8.06 44.78
CA ILE A 76 -14.58 7.68 45.26
C ILE A 76 -14.85 6.21 44.94
N TRP A 77 -14.59 5.79 43.70
CA TRP A 77 -14.75 4.39 43.29
C TRP A 77 -13.95 3.44 44.18
N SER A 78 -12.64 3.67 44.33
CA SER A 78 -11.76 2.77 45.09
C SER A 78 -12.14 2.66 46.56
N ARG A 79 -12.56 3.77 47.20
CA ARG A 79 -12.90 3.80 48.62
C ARG A 79 -14.31 3.28 48.91
N HIS A 80 -15.26 3.48 48.00
CA HIS A 80 -16.68 3.18 48.21
C HIS A 80 -17.19 2.00 47.37
N ILE A 81 -16.28 1.18 46.84
CA ILE A 81 -16.65 0.09 45.94
C ILE A 81 -17.62 -0.91 46.56
N ALA A 82 -17.53 -1.16 47.86
CA ALA A 82 -18.43 -2.07 48.57
C ALA A 82 -19.90 -1.62 48.50
N CYS A 83 -20.16 -0.31 48.43
CA CYS A 83 -21.50 0.26 48.29
C CYS A 83 -21.95 0.36 46.83
N ILE A 84 -21.00 0.51 45.89
CA ILE A 84 -21.27 0.67 44.46
C ILE A 84 -21.50 -0.69 43.79
N LEU A 85 -20.64 -1.67 44.07
CA LEU A 85 -20.60 -2.97 43.39
C LEU A 85 -21.93 -3.73 43.42
N PRO A 86 -22.69 -3.81 44.54
CA PRO A 86 -23.97 -4.51 44.56
C PRO A 86 -25.05 -3.89 43.67
N GLN A 87 -24.86 -2.64 43.24
CA GLN A 87 -25.81 -1.92 42.39
C GLN A 87 -25.52 -2.10 40.90
N LEU A 88 -24.40 -2.75 40.55
CA LEU A 88 -23.94 -2.89 39.17
C LEU A 88 -24.54 -4.13 38.51
N ASP A 89 -25.08 -3.91 37.33
CA ASP A 89 -25.42 -4.94 36.35
C ASP A 89 -24.57 -4.72 35.08
N ASP A 90 -24.60 -5.70 34.18
CA ASP A 90 -23.86 -5.68 32.92
C ASP A 90 -24.12 -4.39 32.10
N SER A 91 -25.34 -3.86 32.15
CA SER A 91 -25.74 -2.64 31.43
C SER A 91 -25.09 -1.40 32.03
N LYS A 92 -25.11 -1.26 33.36
CA LYS A 92 -24.49 -0.15 34.09
C LYS A 92 -22.98 -0.15 33.94
N VAL A 93 -22.33 -1.31 33.94
CA VAL A 93 -20.89 -1.42 33.66
C VAL A 93 -20.59 -0.92 32.24
N ALA A 94 -21.39 -1.32 31.25
CA ALA A 94 -21.23 -0.85 29.87
C ALA A 94 -21.43 0.67 29.74
N LEU A 95 -22.44 1.23 30.42
CA LEU A 95 -22.69 2.68 30.45
C LEU A 95 -21.53 3.45 31.10
N LEU A 96 -20.99 2.93 32.20
CA LEU A 96 -19.86 3.54 32.90
C LEU A 96 -18.61 3.61 32.00
N LEU A 97 -18.26 2.50 31.34
CA LEU A 97 -17.12 2.47 30.40
C LEU A 97 -17.32 3.45 29.23
N ARG A 98 -18.55 3.58 28.73
CA ARG A 98 -18.89 4.53 27.66
C ARG A 98 -18.88 5.99 28.10
N ALA A 99 -19.15 6.26 29.38
CA ALA A 99 -19.21 7.62 29.91
C ALA A 99 -17.84 8.27 30.07
N ILE A 100 -16.76 7.49 30.12
CA ILE A 100 -15.40 8.02 30.10
C ILE A 100 -15.22 8.86 28.81
N PRO A 101 -14.80 10.14 28.88
CA PRO A 101 -14.60 10.97 27.69
C PRO A 101 -13.59 10.39 26.71
N LYS A 102 -13.69 10.72 25.41
CA LYS A 102 -12.74 10.23 24.39
C LYS A 102 -11.36 10.86 24.55
N GLU A 103 -11.34 12.05 25.10
CA GLU A 103 -10.19 12.94 25.29
C GLU A 103 -9.41 12.61 26.58
N THR A 104 -9.93 11.71 27.42
CA THR A 104 -9.25 11.27 28.65
C THR A 104 -7.86 10.73 28.33
N SER A 105 -6.85 11.24 29.04
CA SER A 105 -5.47 10.83 28.81
C SER A 105 -5.28 9.33 29.11
N PRO A 106 -4.36 8.65 28.41
CA PRO A 106 -4.08 7.23 28.65
C PRO A 106 -3.75 6.91 30.11
N LEU A 107 -3.02 7.79 30.80
CA LEU A 107 -2.65 7.62 32.21
C LEU A 107 -3.90 7.54 33.11
N HIS A 108 -4.82 8.49 32.98
CA HIS A 108 -6.04 8.49 33.80
C HIS A 108 -6.93 7.28 33.49
N VAL A 109 -6.96 6.81 32.23
CA VAL A 109 -7.67 5.57 31.89
C VAL A 109 -7.02 4.37 32.58
N VAL A 110 -5.69 4.25 32.59
CA VAL A 110 -4.98 3.15 33.28
C VAL A 110 -5.22 3.21 34.79
N GLN A 111 -5.14 4.40 35.40
CA GLN A 111 -5.42 4.59 36.84
C GLN A 111 -6.85 4.18 37.19
N TRP A 112 -7.83 4.56 36.37
CA TRP A 112 -9.19 4.08 36.54
C TRP A 112 -9.28 2.55 36.45
N LEU A 113 -8.68 1.96 35.42
CA LEU A 113 -8.68 0.51 35.20
C LEU A 113 -8.02 -0.26 36.36
N LEU A 114 -6.97 0.27 36.97
CA LEU A 114 -6.31 -0.32 38.14
C LEU A 114 -7.29 -0.61 39.28
N HIS A 115 -8.21 0.32 39.56
CA HIS A 115 -9.19 0.17 40.63
C HIS A 115 -10.51 -0.46 40.16
N PHE A 116 -10.74 -0.49 38.85
CA PHE A 116 -11.97 -0.98 38.25
C PHE A 116 -11.93 -2.47 37.91
N VAL A 117 -10.85 -2.93 37.29
CA VAL A 117 -10.78 -4.26 36.63
C VAL A 117 -10.94 -5.41 37.62
N GLY A 118 -10.14 -5.44 38.68
CA GLY A 118 -10.16 -6.55 39.64
C GLY A 118 -11.53 -6.76 40.29
N PRO A 119 -12.11 -5.74 40.94
CA PRO A 119 -13.42 -5.85 41.58
C PRO A 119 -14.54 -6.26 40.61
N ILE A 120 -14.57 -5.68 39.41
CA ILE A 120 -15.59 -6.00 38.40
C ILE A 120 -15.45 -7.43 37.91
N LEU A 121 -14.24 -7.88 37.57
CA LEU A 121 -14.05 -9.24 37.07
C LEU A 121 -14.15 -10.32 38.15
N HIS A 122 -13.94 -9.97 39.43
CA HIS A 122 -14.26 -10.87 40.54
C HIS A 122 -15.77 -11.01 40.75
N HIS A 123 -16.54 -9.94 40.55
CA HIS A 123 -17.99 -9.95 40.73
C HIS A 123 -18.74 -10.50 39.51
N GLN A 124 -18.32 -10.11 38.31
CA GLN A 124 -18.92 -10.42 37.01
C GLN A 124 -17.84 -10.82 35.98
N PRO A 125 -17.24 -12.02 36.11
CA PRO A 125 -16.19 -12.50 35.20
C PRO A 125 -16.56 -12.47 33.71
N GLN A 126 -17.85 -12.66 33.39
CA GLN A 126 -18.36 -12.66 32.01
C GLN A 126 -18.16 -11.33 31.27
N LEU A 127 -17.89 -10.23 32.00
CA LEU A 127 -17.67 -8.91 31.42
C LEU A 127 -16.25 -8.70 30.86
N MET A 128 -15.37 -9.71 30.95
CA MET A 128 -14.02 -9.66 30.39
C MET A 128 -14.01 -9.23 28.92
N HIS A 129 -14.88 -9.79 28.09
CA HIS A 129 -14.96 -9.43 26.66
C HIS A 129 -15.35 -7.96 26.45
N LEU A 130 -16.33 -7.45 27.22
CA LEU A 130 -16.75 -6.05 27.15
C LEU A 130 -15.60 -5.12 27.53
N LEU A 131 -14.84 -5.48 28.57
CA LEU A 131 -13.69 -4.74 29.03
C LEU A 131 -12.56 -4.72 27.98
N VAL A 132 -12.22 -5.87 27.39
CA VAL A 132 -11.23 -5.95 26.30
C VAL A 132 -11.67 -5.14 25.09
N GLN A 133 -12.94 -5.21 24.69
CA GLN A 133 -13.47 -4.39 23.59
C GLN A 133 -13.31 -2.89 23.88
N PHE A 134 -13.58 -2.45 25.11
CA PHE A 134 -13.34 -1.07 25.54
C PHE A 134 -11.85 -0.72 25.45
N ILE A 135 -10.95 -1.55 25.96
CA ILE A 135 -9.50 -1.34 25.95
C ILE A 135 -8.97 -1.23 24.52
N VAL A 136 -9.36 -2.15 23.63
CA VAL A 136 -8.95 -2.14 22.22
C VAL A 136 -9.45 -0.87 21.53
N THR A 137 -10.71 -0.50 21.74
CA THR A 137 -11.29 0.74 21.18
C THR A 137 -10.54 1.97 21.68
N ARG A 138 -10.16 1.98 22.97
CA ARG A 138 -9.39 3.07 23.57
C ARG A 138 -7.99 3.18 23.00
N ALA A 139 -7.25 2.07 22.94
CA ALA A 139 -5.92 2.05 22.37
C ALA A 139 -5.93 2.51 20.90
N LYS A 140 -6.93 2.12 20.09
CA LYS A 140 -7.11 2.62 18.73
C LYS A 140 -7.34 4.13 18.68
N SER A 141 -8.10 4.69 19.62
CA SER A 141 -8.35 6.14 19.68
C SER A 141 -7.07 6.97 19.91
N PHE A 142 -6.07 6.40 20.58
CA PHE A 142 -4.79 7.06 20.84
C PHE A 142 -3.91 7.23 19.60
N GLN A 143 -4.27 6.62 18.46
CA GLN A 143 -3.52 6.78 17.21
C GLN A 143 -3.45 8.23 16.72
N LYS A 144 -4.37 9.08 17.16
CA LYS A 144 -4.39 10.51 16.82
C LYS A 144 -3.49 11.37 17.73
N LEU A 145 -2.95 10.81 18.81
CA LEU A 145 -2.16 11.55 19.79
C LEU A 145 -0.69 11.67 19.35
N ALA A 146 -0.07 12.79 19.74
CA ALA A 146 1.38 12.94 19.66
C ALA A 146 2.05 11.86 20.51
N GLY A 147 3.05 11.16 19.97
CA GLY A 147 3.72 10.04 20.65
C GLY A 147 3.21 8.65 20.27
N TRP A 148 2.19 8.53 19.41
CA TRP A 148 1.85 7.27 18.76
C TRP A 148 3.06 6.69 18.00
N PRO A 149 3.34 5.37 18.01
CA PRO A 149 2.59 4.26 18.65
C PRO A 149 3.01 3.93 20.09
N MET A 150 4.05 4.57 20.62
CA MET A 150 4.60 4.25 21.95
C MET A 150 3.54 4.39 23.06
N ILE A 151 2.76 5.47 23.04
CA ILE A 151 1.68 5.68 24.02
C ILE A 151 0.66 4.53 24.01
N GLY A 152 0.29 4.05 22.82
CA GLY A 152 -0.61 2.91 22.69
C GLY A 152 0.01 1.62 23.24
N LEU A 153 1.30 1.41 22.98
CA LEU A 153 2.04 0.25 23.49
C LEU A 153 2.08 0.24 25.01
N THR A 154 2.52 1.35 25.63
CA THR A 154 2.58 1.48 27.10
C THR A 154 1.22 1.24 27.73
N PHE A 155 0.17 1.85 27.18
CA PHE A 155 -1.20 1.64 27.63
C PHE A 155 -1.61 0.16 27.61
N ILE A 156 -1.41 -0.52 26.48
CA ILE A 156 -1.81 -1.94 26.35
C ILE A 156 -0.97 -2.82 27.29
N GLU A 157 0.33 -2.59 27.41
CA GLU A 157 1.20 -3.38 28.29
C GLU A 157 0.84 -3.21 29.77
N ASP A 158 0.50 -1.99 30.20
CA ASP A 158 0.07 -1.76 31.58
C ASP A 158 -1.29 -2.41 31.86
N VAL A 159 -2.25 -2.30 30.94
CA VAL A 159 -3.56 -2.95 31.10
C VAL A 159 -3.46 -4.48 31.07
N ILE A 160 -2.56 -5.05 30.27
CA ILE A 160 -2.27 -6.50 30.29
C ILE A 160 -1.80 -6.93 31.68
N LYS A 161 -0.90 -6.18 32.32
CA LYS A 161 -0.44 -6.50 33.69
C LYS A 161 -1.60 -6.49 34.68
N LEU A 162 -2.49 -5.49 34.59
CA LEU A 162 -3.69 -5.41 35.46
C LEU A 162 -4.59 -6.64 35.31
N LEU A 163 -4.82 -7.09 34.08
CA LEU A 163 -5.66 -8.27 33.82
C LEU A 163 -5.01 -9.57 34.29
N GLN A 164 -3.69 -9.67 34.22
CA GLN A 164 -2.93 -10.84 34.71
C GLN A 164 -3.02 -11.04 36.23
N GLU A 165 -3.33 -9.99 36.99
CA GLU A 165 -3.51 -10.09 38.44
C GLU A 165 -4.86 -10.74 38.83
N VAL A 166 -5.82 -10.79 37.90
CA VAL A 166 -7.15 -11.35 38.15
C VAL A 166 -7.12 -12.87 38.05
N LYS A 167 -7.64 -13.56 39.08
CA LYS A 167 -7.64 -15.02 39.15
C LYS A 167 -9.05 -15.58 39.01
N PHE A 168 -9.26 -16.43 38.00
CA PHE A 168 -10.55 -17.09 37.77
C PHE A 168 -10.57 -18.52 38.34
N PRO A 169 -11.54 -18.85 39.23
CA PRO A 169 -11.64 -20.17 39.83
C PRO A 169 -12.23 -21.23 38.87
N LEU A 170 -13.09 -20.83 37.93
CA LEU A 170 -13.80 -21.76 37.02
C LEU A 170 -13.08 -21.89 35.66
N VAL A 171 -13.14 -23.08 35.06
CA VAL A 171 -12.43 -23.41 33.80
C VAL A 171 -13.00 -22.69 32.59
N ASP A 172 -14.33 -22.60 32.42
CA ASP A 172 -14.93 -21.95 31.26
C ASP A 172 -14.60 -20.45 31.18
N LEU A 173 -14.49 -19.80 32.34
CA LEU A 173 -14.04 -18.42 32.45
C LEU A 173 -12.55 -18.25 32.05
N ARG A 174 -11.73 -19.29 32.22
CA ARG A 174 -10.32 -19.26 31.79
C ARG A 174 -10.18 -19.33 30.28
N LEU A 175 -10.97 -20.14 29.58
CA LEU A 175 -10.92 -20.19 28.11
C LEU A 175 -11.32 -18.84 27.47
N GLN A 176 -12.36 -18.20 28.01
CA GLN A 176 -12.74 -16.85 27.59
C GLN A 176 -11.65 -15.83 27.91
N TYR A 177 -11.06 -15.91 29.11
CA TYR A 177 -9.93 -15.07 29.50
C TYR A 177 -8.73 -15.23 28.56
N ASP A 178 -8.33 -16.46 28.23
CA ASP A 178 -7.18 -16.75 27.37
C ASP A 178 -7.37 -16.15 25.97
N SER A 179 -8.56 -16.31 25.37
CA SER A 179 -8.90 -15.71 24.07
C SER A 179 -8.84 -14.17 24.10
N ASN A 180 -9.39 -13.55 25.15
CA ASN A 180 -9.36 -12.10 25.35
C ASN A 180 -7.93 -11.58 25.56
N MET A 181 -7.12 -12.32 26.32
CA MET A 181 -5.71 -11.99 26.53
C MET A 181 -4.90 -12.14 25.25
N ASP A 182 -5.17 -13.15 24.43
CA ASP A 182 -4.53 -13.35 23.13
C ASP A 182 -4.77 -12.17 22.18
N GLU A 183 -5.97 -11.58 22.20
CA GLU A 183 -6.27 -10.36 21.44
C GLU A 183 -5.40 -9.18 21.88
N LEU A 184 -5.32 -8.91 23.20
CA LEU A 184 -4.48 -7.85 23.74
C LEU A 184 -3.00 -8.09 23.45
N GLN A 185 -2.53 -9.32 23.58
CA GLN A 185 -1.14 -9.70 23.26
C GLN A 185 -0.84 -9.54 21.76
N ARG A 186 -1.79 -9.85 20.88
CA ARG A 186 -1.67 -9.59 19.44
C ARG A 186 -1.55 -8.10 19.16
N MET A 187 -2.36 -7.26 19.81
CA MET A 187 -2.27 -5.81 19.70
C MET A 187 -0.95 -5.27 20.25
N ALA A 188 -0.47 -5.77 21.39
CA ALA A 188 0.81 -5.38 21.97
C ALA A 188 1.98 -5.69 21.01
N ARG A 189 2.01 -6.90 20.42
CA ARG A 189 3.01 -7.27 19.40
C ARG A 189 2.97 -6.32 18.20
N ALA A 190 1.78 -6.06 17.64
CA ALA A 190 1.62 -5.12 16.55
C ALA A 190 2.11 -3.71 16.91
N LEU A 191 1.85 -3.23 18.13
CA LEU A 191 2.32 -1.92 18.59
C LEU A 191 3.84 -1.87 18.75
N ARG A 192 4.49 -2.93 19.25
CA ARG A 192 5.96 -3.02 19.31
C ARG A 192 6.58 -2.95 17.91
N ASP A 193 5.96 -3.64 16.96
CA ASP A 193 6.40 -3.61 15.57
C ASP A 193 6.22 -2.22 14.96
N LEU A 194 5.09 -1.56 15.21
CA LEU A 194 4.86 -0.17 14.77
C LEU A 194 5.85 0.82 15.41
N VAL A 195 6.21 0.63 16.69
CA VAL A 195 7.27 1.42 17.34
C VAL A 195 8.58 1.23 16.59
N THR A 196 8.93 -0.02 16.27
CA THR A 196 10.14 -0.38 15.52
C THR A 196 10.15 0.27 14.13
N LEU A 197 9.06 0.15 13.39
CA LEU A 197 8.89 0.79 12.08
C LEU A 197 9.07 2.31 12.13
N LYS A 198 8.47 2.97 13.13
CA LYS A 198 8.59 4.41 13.29
C LYS A 198 10.01 4.84 13.70
N GLN A 199 10.62 4.16 14.68
CA GLN A 199 11.88 4.59 15.26
C GLN A 199 13.11 4.19 14.42
N GLN A 200 13.13 2.99 13.85
CA GLN A 200 14.30 2.46 13.15
C GLN A 200 14.26 2.72 11.64
N PHE A 201 13.06 2.80 11.06
CA PHE A 201 12.86 2.95 9.63
C PHE A 201 12.19 4.26 9.23
N ASN A 202 11.72 5.08 10.19
CA ASN A 202 10.94 6.28 9.92
C ASN A 202 9.68 6.00 9.06
N LEU A 203 9.12 4.78 9.17
CA LEU A 203 7.89 4.40 8.49
C LEU A 203 6.72 4.54 9.44
N GLN A 204 5.74 5.36 9.06
CA GLN A 204 4.49 5.53 9.80
C GLN A 204 3.40 4.65 9.19
N ALA A 205 2.81 3.78 10.00
CA ALA A 205 1.68 2.95 9.61
C ALA A 205 0.58 3.05 10.68
N SER A 206 -0.68 3.01 10.24
CA SER A 206 -1.81 2.87 11.15
C SER A 206 -1.88 1.45 11.69
N LEU A 207 -2.52 1.27 12.85
CA LEU A 207 -2.75 -0.06 13.40
C LEU A 207 -3.59 -0.92 12.47
N ASP A 208 -4.64 -0.34 11.87
CA ASP A 208 -5.50 -1.06 10.94
C ASP A 208 -4.78 -1.40 9.62
N CYS A 209 -3.73 -0.67 9.23
CA CYS A 209 -2.89 -1.05 8.09
C CYS A 209 -1.96 -2.22 8.42
N TYR A 210 -1.51 -2.32 9.68
CA TYR A 210 -0.58 -3.35 10.12
C TYR A 210 -1.26 -4.66 10.52
N MET A 211 -2.37 -4.58 11.27
CA MET A 211 -3.13 -5.74 11.75
C MET A 211 -4.07 -6.25 10.66
N GLN A 212 -3.50 -6.86 9.61
CA GLN A 212 -4.27 -7.59 8.60
C GLN A 212 -4.65 -9.00 9.09
N GLU A 213 -5.41 -9.72 8.26
CA GLU A 213 -5.87 -11.09 8.54
C GLU A 213 -4.69 -12.05 8.79
N ASP A 214 -3.59 -11.86 8.06
CA ASP A 214 -2.40 -12.71 8.15
C ASP A 214 -1.11 -11.93 7.83
N VAL A 215 0.04 -12.55 8.13
CA VAL A 215 1.37 -11.94 7.97
C VAL A 215 1.68 -11.60 6.51
N ASN A 216 1.18 -12.36 5.53
CA ASN A 216 1.40 -12.07 4.11
C ASN A 216 0.65 -10.79 3.71
N SER A 217 -0.60 -10.67 4.15
CA SER A 217 -1.40 -9.47 3.94
C SER A 217 -0.76 -8.23 4.59
N THR A 218 -0.21 -8.38 5.81
CA THR A 218 0.55 -7.32 6.47
C THR A 218 1.80 -6.93 5.67
N ALA A 219 2.59 -7.91 5.19
CA ALA A 219 3.76 -7.66 4.37
C ALA A 219 3.41 -6.91 3.09
N PHE A 220 2.36 -7.35 2.37
CA PHE A 220 1.87 -6.68 1.18
C PHE A 220 1.45 -5.23 1.46
N ARG A 221 0.71 -4.97 2.54
CA ARG A 221 0.36 -3.60 2.96
C ARG A 221 1.58 -2.73 3.25
N LEU A 222 2.56 -3.27 3.96
CA LEU A 222 3.81 -2.57 4.25
C LEU A 222 4.56 -2.21 2.96
N LEU A 223 4.64 -3.11 1.98
CA LEU A 223 5.23 -2.82 0.68
C LEU A 223 4.51 -1.66 -0.05
N GLN A 224 3.18 -1.59 0.06
CA GLN A 224 2.38 -0.50 -0.53
C GLN A 224 2.72 0.87 0.06
N ILE A 225 2.77 0.97 1.39
CA ILE A 225 2.96 2.26 2.08
C ILE A 225 4.43 2.68 2.21
N THR A 226 5.37 1.77 2.00
CA THR A 226 6.80 2.04 2.20
C THR A 226 7.37 2.98 1.14
N PRO A 227 7.96 4.13 1.50
CA PRO A 227 8.65 5.00 0.57
C PRO A 227 9.78 4.28 -0.17
N LEU A 228 10.01 4.64 -1.44
CA LEU A 228 11.00 3.97 -2.30
C LEU A 228 12.39 3.87 -1.65
N ASN A 229 12.87 4.95 -1.03
CA ASN A 229 14.20 5.01 -0.39
C ASN A 229 14.35 4.09 0.83
N LEU A 230 13.24 3.56 1.37
CA LEU A 230 13.21 2.63 2.50
C LEU A 230 12.86 1.21 2.08
N LEU A 231 12.44 1.00 0.83
CA LEU A 231 11.80 -0.23 0.37
C LEU A 231 12.69 -1.47 0.55
N ALA A 232 13.90 -1.42 0.03
CA ALA A 232 14.86 -2.53 0.19
C ALA A 232 15.13 -2.83 1.66
N ARG A 233 15.36 -1.79 2.46
CA ARG A 233 15.68 -1.91 3.88
C ARG A 233 14.54 -2.50 4.70
N ILE A 234 13.29 -2.11 4.43
CA ILE A 234 12.10 -2.69 5.07
C ILE A 234 11.99 -4.18 4.74
N VAL A 235 12.23 -4.56 3.48
CA VAL A 235 12.18 -5.98 3.09
C VAL A 235 13.26 -6.79 3.82
N THR A 236 14.51 -6.33 3.79
CA THR A 236 15.66 -7.11 4.29
C THR A 236 15.80 -7.09 5.80
N GLU A 237 15.56 -5.96 6.46
CA GLU A 237 15.82 -5.80 7.90
C GLU A 237 14.57 -5.94 8.78
N PHE A 238 13.37 -5.75 8.21
CA PHE A 238 12.11 -5.86 8.96
C PHE A 238 11.29 -7.08 8.53
N LEU A 239 10.87 -7.15 7.25
CA LEU A 239 9.98 -8.21 6.78
C LEU A 239 10.62 -9.60 6.84
N TYR A 240 11.89 -9.73 6.46
CA TYR A 240 12.59 -11.02 6.42
C TYR A 240 12.47 -11.81 7.74
N LYS A 241 12.48 -11.12 8.88
CA LYS A 241 12.37 -11.72 10.22
C LYS A 241 11.06 -12.49 10.45
N PHE A 242 9.98 -12.11 9.78
CA PHE A 242 8.68 -12.77 9.89
C PHE A 242 8.59 -14.03 9.01
N PHE A 243 9.52 -14.20 8.08
CA PHE A 243 9.50 -15.26 7.06
C PHE A 243 10.71 -16.20 7.15
N ILE A 244 11.42 -16.22 8.29
CA ILE A 244 12.53 -17.15 8.51
C ILE A 244 12.04 -18.60 8.36
N GLY A 245 12.67 -19.36 7.45
CA GLY A 245 12.28 -20.73 7.10
C GLY A 245 11.04 -20.82 6.20
N LYS A 246 10.50 -19.69 5.75
CA LYS A 246 9.36 -19.55 4.83
C LYS A 246 9.58 -18.41 3.83
N GLU A 247 10.82 -18.22 3.40
CA GLU A 247 11.28 -17.08 2.59
C GLU A 247 10.49 -16.96 1.28
N GLN A 248 10.07 -18.08 0.71
CA GLN A 248 9.24 -18.12 -0.50
C GLN A 248 7.92 -17.34 -0.35
N LEU A 249 7.30 -17.34 0.84
CA LEU A 249 6.07 -16.58 1.07
C LEU A 249 6.30 -15.07 1.00
N LEU A 250 7.49 -14.59 1.40
CA LEU A 250 7.88 -13.19 1.25
C LEU A 250 8.10 -12.86 -0.22
N TYR A 251 8.78 -13.72 -0.96
CA TYR A 251 9.00 -13.55 -2.41
C TYR A 251 7.67 -13.52 -3.17
N ASP A 252 6.71 -14.37 -2.80
CA ASP A 252 5.36 -14.34 -3.35
C ASP A 252 4.66 -12.98 -3.09
N GLN A 253 4.83 -12.38 -1.91
CA GLN A 253 4.27 -11.06 -1.63
C GLN A 253 4.96 -9.95 -2.42
N ILE A 254 6.29 -10.05 -2.63
CA ILE A 254 7.04 -9.13 -3.48
C ILE A 254 6.51 -9.21 -4.92
N VAL A 255 6.39 -10.41 -5.49
CA VAL A 255 5.88 -10.63 -6.84
C VAL A 255 4.43 -10.15 -6.96
N ARG A 256 3.58 -10.47 -5.98
CA ARG A 256 2.19 -9.97 -5.93
C ARG A 256 2.14 -8.46 -5.94
N TYR A 257 3.03 -7.79 -5.21
CA TYR A 257 3.09 -6.34 -5.19
C TYR A 257 3.62 -5.75 -6.50
N VAL A 258 4.61 -6.38 -7.13
CA VAL A 258 5.05 -6.02 -8.49
C VAL A 258 3.88 -6.10 -9.47
N MET A 259 3.12 -7.20 -9.47
CA MET A 259 1.95 -7.34 -10.36
C MET A 259 0.87 -6.28 -10.07
N PHE A 260 0.67 -5.92 -8.80
CA PHE A 260 -0.19 -4.80 -8.43
C PHE A 260 0.31 -3.47 -9.00
N LEU A 261 1.62 -3.20 -8.96
CA LEU A 261 2.22 -2.01 -9.57
C LEU A 261 2.04 -1.99 -11.09
N LEU A 262 2.19 -3.14 -11.76
CA LEU A 262 1.99 -3.26 -13.21
C LEU A 262 0.54 -2.99 -13.64
N ALA A 263 -0.44 -3.37 -12.82
CA ALA A 263 -1.84 -3.02 -13.04
C ALA A 263 -2.14 -1.54 -12.74
N ASN A 264 -1.29 -0.87 -11.96
CA ASN A 264 -1.50 0.48 -11.45
C ASN A 264 -0.29 1.40 -11.72
N GLN A 265 0.17 1.44 -12.97
CA GLN A 265 1.37 2.20 -13.39
C GLN A 265 1.24 3.73 -13.27
N HIS A 266 0.06 4.24 -12.92
CA HIS A 266 -0.12 5.66 -12.58
C HIS A 266 0.49 6.01 -11.20
N ASN A 267 0.89 5.02 -10.41
CA ASN A 267 1.62 5.25 -9.18
C ASN A 267 2.99 5.87 -9.44
N SER A 268 3.34 6.88 -8.65
CA SER A 268 4.66 7.50 -8.69
C SER A 268 5.75 6.45 -8.43
N PHE A 269 6.79 6.44 -9.27
CA PHE A 269 7.95 5.56 -9.17
C PHE A 269 7.67 4.05 -9.25
N TRP A 270 6.56 3.62 -9.88
CA TRP A 270 6.26 2.18 -10.02
C TRP A 270 7.42 1.40 -10.64
N ASP A 271 8.11 1.98 -11.61
CA ASP A 271 9.24 1.39 -12.32
C ASP A 271 10.44 1.17 -11.38
N GLN A 272 10.86 2.22 -10.66
CA GLN A 272 11.96 2.13 -9.69
C GLN A 272 11.63 1.17 -8.54
N ARG A 273 10.37 1.13 -8.09
CA ARG A 273 9.92 0.17 -7.07
C ARG A 273 10.01 -1.26 -7.59
N CYS A 274 9.55 -1.54 -8.81
CA CYS A 274 9.69 -2.87 -9.41
C CYS A 274 11.15 -3.31 -9.50
N VAL A 275 12.04 -2.45 -10.01
CA VAL A 275 13.47 -2.78 -10.12
C VAL A 275 14.09 -3.07 -8.75
N THR A 276 13.83 -2.20 -7.77
CA THR A 276 14.32 -2.38 -6.39
C THR A 276 13.87 -3.72 -5.80
N LEU A 277 12.63 -4.13 -6.06
CA LEU A 277 12.06 -5.36 -5.52
C LEU A 277 12.59 -6.62 -6.21
N ILE A 278 12.83 -6.59 -7.52
CA ILE A 278 13.44 -7.70 -8.25
C ILE A 278 14.82 -8.04 -7.68
N GLU A 279 15.60 -7.02 -7.32
CA GLU A 279 16.95 -7.19 -6.74
C GLU A 279 16.95 -7.93 -5.39
N LEU A 280 15.78 -8.04 -4.75
CA LEU A 280 15.59 -8.72 -3.46
C LEU A 280 15.09 -10.16 -3.61
N LEU A 281 14.73 -10.58 -4.83
CA LEU A 281 14.37 -11.96 -5.13
C LEU A 281 15.63 -12.80 -5.27
N TYR A 282 15.69 -13.91 -4.53
CA TYR A 282 16.82 -14.84 -4.57
C TYR A 282 16.67 -15.94 -5.62
N ASP A 283 15.44 -16.40 -5.86
CA ASP A 283 15.16 -17.46 -6.84
C ASP A 283 15.27 -16.93 -8.27
N GLU A 284 16.30 -17.36 -9.00
CA GLU A 284 16.62 -16.85 -10.34
C GLU A 284 15.46 -17.08 -11.35
N PRO A 285 14.82 -18.27 -11.43
CA PRO A 285 13.64 -18.46 -12.28
C PRO A 285 12.50 -17.48 -11.97
N LEU A 286 12.11 -17.32 -10.71
CA LEU A 286 11.07 -16.37 -10.30
C LEU A 286 11.45 -14.93 -10.62
N GLN A 287 12.72 -14.57 -10.42
CA GLN A 287 13.26 -13.25 -10.74
C GLN A 287 13.15 -12.96 -12.24
N LEU A 288 13.58 -13.89 -13.10
CA LEU A 288 13.49 -13.74 -14.56
C LEU A 288 12.04 -13.67 -15.06
N GLN A 289 11.14 -14.48 -14.51
CA GLN A 289 9.71 -14.43 -14.85
C GLN A 289 9.11 -13.06 -14.48
N THR A 290 9.47 -12.54 -13.32
CA THR A 290 9.00 -11.24 -12.84
C THR A 290 9.54 -10.11 -13.71
N VAL A 291 10.83 -10.15 -14.07
CA VAL A 291 11.45 -9.21 -15.02
C VAL A 291 10.73 -9.21 -16.36
N LEU A 292 10.49 -10.39 -16.93
CA LEU A 292 9.80 -10.53 -18.21
C LEU A 292 8.38 -9.96 -18.16
N ALA A 293 7.65 -10.17 -17.07
CA ALA A 293 6.33 -9.58 -16.87
C ALA A 293 6.37 -8.04 -16.85
N ILE A 294 7.36 -7.46 -16.16
CA ILE A 294 7.57 -6.01 -16.12
C ILE A 294 7.88 -5.45 -17.51
N LEU A 295 8.81 -6.06 -18.24
CA LEU A 295 9.21 -5.61 -19.58
C LEU A 295 8.05 -5.62 -20.57
N ARG A 296 7.20 -6.65 -20.51
CA ARG A 296 5.99 -6.80 -21.35
C ARG A 296 4.93 -5.74 -21.03
N ALA A 297 4.76 -5.41 -19.75
CA ALA A 297 3.73 -4.47 -19.30
C ALA A 297 4.16 -2.99 -19.39
N ALA A 298 5.47 -2.72 -19.44
CA ALA A 298 6.00 -1.37 -19.40
C ALA A 298 5.61 -0.53 -20.64
N PRO A 299 5.41 0.79 -20.47
CA PRO A 299 5.11 1.69 -21.57
C PRO A 299 6.32 1.84 -22.52
N VAL A 300 6.04 2.37 -23.71
CA VAL A 300 7.02 2.62 -24.76
C VAL A 300 7.28 4.12 -24.88
N PRO A 301 8.53 4.59 -24.86
CA PRO A 301 9.76 3.84 -24.61
C PRO A 301 9.92 3.41 -23.14
N TRP A 302 10.76 2.41 -22.89
CA TRP A 302 11.11 2.02 -21.52
C TRP A 302 11.84 3.15 -20.80
N SER A 303 11.53 3.35 -19.52
CA SER A 303 12.31 4.25 -18.67
C SER A 303 13.72 3.71 -18.41
N PRO A 304 14.69 4.54 -17.99
CA PRO A 304 16.03 4.08 -17.67
C PRO A 304 16.05 2.97 -16.60
N ALA A 305 15.13 3.03 -15.62
CA ALA A 305 14.98 2.00 -14.61
C ALA A 305 14.58 0.66 -15.24
N ILE A 306 13.53 0.64 -16.06
CA ILE A 306 13.10 -0.60 -16.73
C ILE A 306 14.17 -1.11 -17.70
N ALA A 307 14.82 -0.22 -18.44
CA ALA A 307 15.90 -0.59 -19.37
C ALA A 307 17.08 -1.28 -18.66
N SER A 308 17.35 -0.95 -17.39
CA SER A 308 18.41 -1.59 -16.60
C SER A 308 18.17 -3.09 -16.38
N LEU A 309 16.91 -3.56 -16.46
CA LEU A 309 16.56 -4.96 -16.35
C LEU A 309 17.06 -5.80 -17.53
N MET A 310 17.55 -5.18 -18.60
CA MET A 310 18.15 -5.92 -19.71
C MET A 310 19.39 -6.71 -19.34
N ARG A 311 20.04 -6.40 -18.20
CA ARG A 311 21.13 -7.22 -17.66
C ARG A 311 20.73 -8.68 -17.39
N TYR A 312 19.45 -8.94 -17.16
CA TYR A 312 18.93 -10.29 -16.93
C TYR A 312 18.82 -11.14 -18.22
N ALA A 313 18.96 -10.54 -19.40
CA ALA A 313 19.04 -11.27 -20.66
C ALA A 313 20.33 -12.10 -20.81
N SER A 314 21.32 -11.87 -19.96
CA SER A 314 22.59 -12.60 -19.97
C SER A 314 22.58 -13.89 -19.14
N SER A 315 21.45 -14.27 -18.53
CA SER A 315 21.31 -15.55 -17.81
C SER A 315 21.30 -16.72 -18.80
N ASP A 316 21.78 -17.89 -18.34
CA ASP A 316 21.79 -19.14 -19.11
C ASP A 316 20.41 -19.81 -19.19
N LEU A 317 19.43 -19.32 -18.42
CA LEU A 317 18.09 -19.89 -18.40
C LEU A 317 17.31 -19.56 -19.68
N PRO A 318 16.46 -20.48 -20.20
CA PRO A 318 15.69 -20.25 -21.42
C PRO A 318 14.84 -18.97 -21.42
N ILE A 319 14.38 -18.54 -20.23
CA ILE A 319 13.57 -17.33 -20.04
C ILE A 319 14.36 -16.06 -20.46
N ALA A 320 15.69 -16.06 -20.36
CA ALA A 320 16.53 -14.96 -20.81
C ALA A 320 16.42 -14.71 -22.33
N ALA A 321 16.17 -15.75 -23.12
CA ALA A 321 15.90 -15.62 -24.56
C ALA A 321 14.55 -14.92 -24.83
N GLU A 322 13.55 -15.13 -23.97
CA GLU A 322 12.28 -14.38 -24.03
C GLU A 322 12.47 -12.91 -23.69
N ILE A 323 13.33 -12.59 -22.72
CA ILE A 323 13.70 -11.20 -22.38
C ILE A 323 14.35 -10.51 -23.59
N THR A 324 15.27 -11.21 -24.27
CA THR A 324 15.90 -10.71 -25.51
C THR A 324 14.87 -10.49 -26.62
N THR A 325 13.89 -11.39 -26.73
CA THR A 325 12.79 -11.28 -27.69
C THR A 325 11.89 -10.07 -27.38
N GLU A 326 11.65 -9.77 -26.11
CA GLU A 326 10.88 -8.58 -25.72
C GLU A 326 11.66 -7.29 -26.01
N GLN A 327 12.99 -7.26 -25.81
CA GLN A 327 13.83 -6.11 -26.21
C GLN A 327 13.75 -5.82 -27.71
N ASN A 328 13.83 -6.88 -28.50
CA ASN A 328 13.64 -6.85 -29.95
C ASN A 328 12.26 -6.26 -30.31
N THR A 329 11.21 -6.74 -29.64
CA THR A 329 9.86 -6.23 -29.80
C THR A 329 9.75 -4.75 -29.43
N GLN A 330 10.40 -4.32 -28.34
CA GLN A 330 10.40 -2.94 -27.89
C GLN A 330 11.10 -2.00 -28.87
N THR A 331 12.21 -2.44 -29.46
CA THR A 331 12.91 -1.69 -30.51
C THR A 331 11.96 -1.37 -31.67
N ILE A 332 11.19 -2.37 -32.12
CA ILE A 332 10.18 -2.17 -33.17
C ILE A 332 9.04 -1.26 -32.70
N LYS A 333 8.55 -1.39 -31.45
CA LYS A 333 7.51 -0.50 -30.89
C LYS A 333 7.98 0.96 -30.85
N CYS A 334 9.23 1.22 -30.45
CA CYS A 334 9.81 2.57 -30.47
C CYS A 334 9.85 3.15 -31.89
N LEU A 335 10.28 2.35 -32.87
CA LEU A 335 10.30 2.76 -34.28
C LEU A 335 8.89 3.01 -34.82
N LYS A 336 7.89 2.22 -34.43
CA LYS A 336 6.49 2.50 -34.78
C LYS A 336 6.10 3.91 -34.32
N VAL A 337 6.34 4.24 -33.05
CA VAL A 337 6.00 5.56 -32.50
C VAL A 337 6.76 6.67 -33.23
N LYS A 338 8.08 6.52 -33.40
CA LYS A 338 8.96 7.49 -34.09
C LYS A 338 8.47 7.85 -35.49
N TYR A 339 8.01 6.85 -36.24
CA TYR A 339 7.53 7.03 -37.61
C TYR A 339 6.00 7.21 -37.71
N GLY A 340 5.31 7.50 -36.59
CA GLY A 340 3.87 7.79 -36.57
C GLY A 340 2.98 6.59 -36.93
N TRP A 341 3.43 5.37 -36.64
CA TRP A 341 2.66 4.14 -36.79
C TRP A 341 1.96 3.78 -35.47
N SER A 342 0.65 3.52 -35.52
CA SER A 342 -0.13 3.16 -34.34
C SER A 342 0.36 1.86 -33.69
N LEU A 343 0.62 1.89 -32.38
CA LEU A 343 1.01 0.69 -31.62
C LEU A 343 -0.05 -0.42 -31.69
N LYS A 344 -1.34 -0.06 -31.78
CA LYS A 344 -2.48 -1.01 -31.85
C LYS A 344 -2.63 -1.69 -33.21
N ALA A 345 -2.10 -1.11 -34.28
CA ALA A 345 -2.20 -1.70 -35.61
C ALA A 345 -1.29 -2.94 -35.71
N MET A 346 -1.80 -4.03 -36.29
CA MET A 346 -0.97 -5.15 -36.74
C MET A 346 0.16 -4.62 -37.60
N ILE A 347 1.37 -5.09 -37.34
CA ILE A 347 2.55 -4.59 -38.03
C ILE A 347 2.89 -5.52 -39.18
N ASN A 348 3.05 -4.94 -40.37
CA ASN A 348 3.83 -5.55 -41.43
C ASN A 348 5.20 -4.86 -41.42
N ILE A 349 6.22 -5.59 -40.97
CA ILE A 349 7.58 -5.03 -40.82
C ILE A 349 8.11 -4.48 -42.14
N ARG A 350 7.73 -5.05 -43.29
CA ARG A 350 8.10 -4.52 -44.61
C ARG A 350 7.47 -3.14 -44.87
N LEU A 351 6.23 -2.93 -44.46
CA LEU A 351 5.57 -1.62 -44.59
C LEU A 351 6.18 -0.60 -43.63
N LEU A 352 6.63 -1.03 -42.45
CA LEU A 352 7.39 -0.15 -41.55
C LEU A 352 8.69 0.29 -42.23
N VAL A 353 9.46 -0.64 -42.82
CA VAL A 353 10.68 -0.33 -43.60
C VAL A 353 10.38 0.68 -44.70
N GLN A 354 9.35 0.45 -45.51
CA GLN A 354 8.96 1.39 -46.57
C GLN A 354 8.60 2.78 -46.03
N ARG A 355 7.94 2.84 -44.87
CA ARG A 355 7.58 4.09 -44.22
C ARG A 355 8.81 4.84 -43.68
N VAL A 356 9.75 4.12 -43.07
CA VAL A 356 11.04 4.65 -42.61
C VAL A 356 11.79 5.29 -43.78
N LEU A 357 11.92 4.55 -44.89
CA LEU A 357 12.56 5.03 -46.10
C LEU A 357 11.82 6.22 -46.73
N LYS A 358 10.49 6.21 -46.71
CA LYS A 358 9.66 7.30 -47.28
C LYS A 358 9.78 8.60 -46.50
N LEU A 359 9.90 8.54 -45.17
CA LEU A 359 9.99 9.73 -44.32
C LEU A 359 11.41 10.31 -44.27
N HIS A 360 12.43 9.51 -44.59
CA HIS A 360 13.82 9.96 -44.81
C HIS A 360 14.40 10.83 -43.67
N TYR A 361 14.17 10.43 -42.42
CA TYR A 361 14.78 11.09 -41.27
C TYR A 361 16.29 10.86 -41.24
N PRO A 362 17.10 11.74 -40.61
CA PRO A 362 18.57 11.60 -40.60
C PRO A 362 19.08 10.26 -40.05
N GLU A 363 18.33 9.67 -39.11
CA GLU A 363 18.67 8.41 -38.44
C GLU A 363 18.16 7.17 -39.17
N MET A 364 17.55 7.34 -40.36
CA MET A 364 16.88 6.30 -41.14
C MET A 364 17.74 5.04 -41.30
N LEU A 365 19.02 5.18 -41.67
CA LEU A 365 19.88 4.00 -41.90
C LEU A 365 20.13 3.23 -40.60
N ALA A 366 20.31 3.92 -39.48
CA ALA A 366 20.47 3.28 -38.18
C ALA A 366 19.17 2.57 -37.75
N ASP A 367 18.01 3.19 -38.00
CA ASP A 367 16.71 2.60 -37.72
C ASP A 367 16.43 1.36 -38.59
N ILE A 368 16.82 1.39 -39.87
CA ILE A 368 16.74 0.23 -40.76
C ILE A 368 17.64 -0.91 -40.27
N GLN A 369 18.88 -0.60 -39.88
CA GLN A 369 19.78 -1.60 -39.31
C GLN A 369 19.19 -2.22 -38.04
N ALA A 370 18.55 -1.43 -37.19
CA ALA A 370 17.85 -1.94 -36.02
C ALA A 370 16.72 -2.92 -36.42
N ILE A 371 15.86 -2.57 -37.39
CA ILE A 371 14.79 -3.46 -37.88
C ILE A 371 15.35 -4.77 -38.43
N VAL A 372 16.39 -4.70 -39.25
CA VAL A 372 17.03 -5.86 -39.88
C VAL A 372 17.69 -6.75 -38.84
N LYS A 373 18.36 -6.18 -37.83
CA LYS A 373 18.93 -6.93 -36.71
C LYS A 373 17.84 -7.71 -35.96
N THR A 374 16.68 -7.09 -35.75
CA THR A 374 15.53 -7.75 -35.11
C THR A 374 14.88 -8.81 -36.01
N ASN A 375 14.93 -8.64 -37.35
CA ASN A 375 14.28 -9.53 -38.32
C ASN A 375 15.23 -9.89 -39.48
N PRO A 376 16.22 -10.78 -39.25
CA PRO A 376 17.24 -11.11 -40.24
C PRO A 376 16.70 -11.69 -41.55
N ALA A 377 15.51 -12.30 -41.55
CA ALA A 377 14.88 -12.82 -42.76
C ALA A 377 14.51 -11.74 -43.78
N LEU A 378 14.33 -10.48 -43.35
CA LEU A 378 13.98 -9.36 -44.22
C LEU A 378 15.20 -8.62 -44.76
N ALA A 379 16.40 -9.03 -44.35
CA ALA A 379 17.62 -8.26 -44.53
C ALA A 379 17.91 -7.98 -46.01
N PHE A 380 17.84 -8.99 -46.88
CA PHE A 380 18.06 -8.81 -48.33
C PHE A 380 17.03 -7.87 -48.98
N THR A 381 15.74 -8.08 -48.72
CA THR A 381 14.67 -7.27 -49.34
C THR A 381 14.71 -5.82 -48.85
N THR A 382 15.13 -5.61 -47.60
CA THR A 382 15.32 -4.28 -47.02
C THR A 382 16.52 -3.57 -47.64
N ASP A 383 17.66 -4.23 -47.81
CA ASP A 383 18.84 -3.62 -48.43
C ASP A 383 18.56 -3.11 -49.84
N VAL A 384 17.90 -3.93 -50.66
CA VAL A 384 17.53 -3.53 -52.03
C VAL A 384 16.60 -2.31 -51.99
N SER A 385 15.65 -2.27 -51.05
CA SER A 385 14.73 -1.13 -50.90
C SER A 385 15.47 0.15 -50.47
N VAL A 386 16.47 0.05 -49.59
CA VAL A 386 17.32 1.16 -49.15
C VAL A 386 18.09 1.73 -50.34
N ILE A 387 18.76 0.88 -51.11
CA ILE A 387 19.59 1.30 -52.26
C ILE A 387 18.76 2.01 -53.31
N VAL A 388 17.60 1.43 -53.66
CA VAL A 388 16.67 2.04 -54.61
C VAL A 388 16.20 3.40 -54.12
N LYS A 389 15.80 3.51 -52.85
CA LYS A 389 15.29 4.78 -52.29
C LYS A 389 16.36 5.86 -52.16
N LEU A 390 17.57 5.53 -51.75
CA LEU A 390 18.69 6.49 -51.70
C LEU A 390 19.04 7.01 -53.10
N ALA A 391 19.01 6.14 -54.11
CA ALA A 391 19.20 6.56 -55.50
C ALA A 391 18.06 7.46 -56.00
N GLU A 392 16.80 7.17 -55.65
CA GLU A 392 15.65 8.04 -55.95
C GLU A 392 15.77 9.42 -55.30
N TYR A 393 16.35 9.52 -54.09
CA TYR A 393 16.62 10.80 -53.42
C TYR A 393 17.86 11.53 -53.96
N GLY A 394 18.66 10.90 -54.82
CA GLY A 394 19.91 11.47 -55.33
C GLY A 394 21.10 11.31 -54.38
N ASP A 395 20.95 10.57 -53.27
CA ASP A 395 21.98 10.33 -52.26
C ASP A 395 22.94 9.19 -52.69
N VAL A 396 23.57 9.33 -53.86
CA VAL A 396 24.37 8.28 -54.50
C VAL A 396 25.58 7.87 -53.66
N ILE A 397 26.20 8.82 -52.96
CA ILE A 397 27.35 8.56 -52.08
C ILE A 397 26.92 7.69 -50.88
N ALA A 398 25.79 8.00 -50.26
CA ALA A 398 25.26 7.22 -49.14
C ALA A 398 24.85 5.81 -49.60
N ALA A 399 24.28 5.67 -50.80
CA ALA A 399 23.94 4.38 -51.38
C ALA A 399 25.19 3.51 -51.63
N ALA A 400 26.26 4.10 -52.16
CA ALA A 400 27.54 3.42 -52.37
C ALA A 400 28.18 2.98 -51.04
N GLN A 401 28.20 3.86 -50.04
CA GLN A 401 28.71 3.54 -48.70
C GLN A 401 27.91 2.42 -48.03
N TYR A 402 26.58 2.43 -48.17
CA TYR A 402 25.72 1.36 -47.66
C TYR A 402 26.05 0.02 -48.33
N LEU A 403 26.17 0.00 -49.66
CA LEU A 403 26.56 -1.18 -50.43
C LEU A 403 27.94 -1.71 -50.03
N ASP A 404 28.90 -0.83 -49.78
CA ASP A 404 30.25 -1.20 -49.39
C ASP A 404 30.32 -1.83 -48.00
N GLY A 405 29.36 -1.53 -47.13
CA GLY A 405 29.18 -2.21 -45.85
C GLY A 405 28.63 -3.63 -45.93
N LEU A 406 28.09 -4.06 -47.09
CA LEU A 406 27.52 -5.40 -47.25
C LEU A 406 28.59 -6.43 -47.66
N GLU A 407 28.38 -7.69 -47.23
CA GLU A 407 29.18 -8.83 -47.67
C GLU A 407 29.21 -8.97 -49.20
N LYS A 408 30.35 -9.40 -49.76
CA LYS A 408 30.61 -9.41 -51.21
C LYS A 408 29.51 -10.10 -52.04
N LYS A 409 29.02 -11.25 -51.59
CA LYS A 409 27.93 -11.98 -52.27
C LYS A 409 26.63 -11.19 -52.23
N ARG A 410 26.23 -10.74 -51.04
CA ARG A 410 25.01 -9.97 -50.80
C ARG A 410 25.01 -8.63 -51.55
N ARG A 411 26.16 -7.97 -51.64
CA ARG A 411 26.37 -6.73 -52.42
C ARG A 411 26.08 -6.97 -53.91
N ASN A 412 26.68 -8.01 -54.50
CA ASN A 412 26.48 -8.33 -55.92
C ASN A 412 25.01 -8.63 -56.24
N ASP A 413 24.35 -9.40 -55.37
CA ASP A 413 22.94 -9.74 -55.53
C ASP A 413 22.06 -8.48 -55.39
N CYS A 414 22.34 -7.61 -54.42
CA CYS A 414 21.63 -6.34 -54.26
C CYS A 414 21.83 -5.40 -55.45
N CYS A 415 23.04 -5.29 -56.00
CA CYS A 415 23.30 -4.47 -57.19
C CYS A 415 22.47 -4.96 -58.39
N ARG A 416 22.46 -6.27 -58.65
CA ARG A 416 21.69 -6.87 -59.75
C ARG A 416 20.19 -6.60 -59.58
N SER A 417 19.65 -6.84 -58.38
CA SER A 417 18.23 -6.61 -58.11
C SER A 417 17.83 -5.13 -58.12
N SER A 418 18.69 -4.24 -57.63
CA SER A 418 18.43 -2.79 -57.62
C SER A 418 18.42 -2.22 -59.04
N ILE A 419 19.40 -2.60 -59.88
CA ILE A 419 19.45 -2.20 -61.29
C ILE A 419 18.22 -2.70 -62.04
N ALA A 420 17.83 -3.97 -61.84
CA ALA A 420 16.64 -4.52 -62.46
C ALA A 420 15.37 -3.73 -62.07
N MET A 421 15.21 -3.36 -60.79
CA MET A 421 14.07 -2.54 -60.35
C MET A 421 14.10 -1.11 -60.89
N MET A 422 15.28 -0.47 -60.96
CA MET A 422 15.42 0.85 -61.55
C MET A 422 15.07 0.85 -63.05
N ILE A 423 15.54 -0.16 -63.81
CA ILE A 423 15.19 -0.32 -65.22
C ILE A 423 13.68 -0.46 -65.41
N VAL A 424 13.03 -1.31 -64.60
CA VAL A 424 11.57 -1.47 -64.64
C VAL A 424 10.86 -0.15 -64.33
N SER A 425 11.33 0.61 -63.33
CA SER A 425 10.74 1.91 -62.99
C SER A 425 10.90 2.95 -64.11
N MET A 426 12.03 2.97 -64.80
CA MET A 426 12.28 3.86 -65.95
C MET A 426 11.41 3.48 -67.15
N VAL A 427 11.26 2.18 -67.43
CA VAL A 427 10.38 1.69 -68.51
C VAL A 427 8.92 2.04 -68.24
N VAL A 428 8.45 1.89 -67.00
CA VAL A 428 7.09 2.29 -66.60
C VAL A 428 6.90 3.80 -66.70
N ALA A 429 7.89 4.60 -66.29
CA ALA A 429 7.82 6.06 -66.43
C ALA A 429 7.74 6.49 -67.91
N LEU A 430 8.55 5.87 -68.79
CA LEU A 430 8.50 6.10 -70.23
C LEU A 430 7.15 5.71 -70.85
N LEU A 431 6.56 4.59 -70.42
CA LEU A 431 5.22 4.17 -70.86
C LEU A 431 4.13 5.13 -70.39
N LEU A 432 4.20 5.64 -69.16
CA LEU A 432 3.25 6.64 -68.64
C LEU A 432 3.38 7.99 -69.35
N ILE A 433 4.62 8.40 -69.69
CA ILE A 433 4.86 9.59 -70.51
C ILE A 433 4.25 9.40 -71.90
N ASN A 434 4.48 8.26 -72.55
CA ASN A 434 3.90 7.95 -73.86
C ASN A 434 2.36 7.93 -73.80
N LEU A 435 1.77 7.33 -72.76
CA LEU A 435 0.32 7.32 -72.57
C LEU A 435 -0.24 8.74 -72.33
N TYR A 436 0.49 9.58 -71.58
CA TYR A 436 0.11 10.97 -71.37
C TYR A 436 0.20 11.81 -72.65
N VAL A 437 1.20 11.55 -73.49
CA VAL A 437 1.33 12.16 -74.82
C VAL A 437 0.17 11.71 -75.72
N GLU A 438 -0.15 10.41 -75.78
CA GLU A 438 -1.28 9.88 -76.55
C GLU A 438 -2.63 10.46 -76.10
N ILE A 439 -2.88 10.57 -74.78
CA ILE A 439 -4.11 11.16 -74.24
C ILE A 439 -4.17 12.68 -74.50
N SER A 440 -3.03 13.37 -74.49
CA SER A 440 -2.96 14.80 -74.82
C SER A 440 -3.19 15.05 -76.31
N ASP A 441 -2.71 14.14 -77.18
CA ASP A 441 -2.95 14.18 -78.62
C ASP A 441 -4.42 13.83 -78.97
N GLU A 442 -5.08 12.91 -78.26
CA GLU A 442 -6.52 12.64 -78.42
C GLU A 442 -7.40 13.84 -78.03
N LYS A 443 -7.04 14.57 -76.95
CA LYS A 443 -7.74 15.80 -76.56
C LYS A 443 -7.54 16.95 -77.56
N ASN A 444 -6.36 17.07 -78.14
CA ASN A 444 -6.10 18.05 -79.20
C ASN A 444 -6.72 17.64 -80.55
N GLY A 445 -6.94 16.35 -80.78
CA GLY A 445 -7.62 15.83 -81.98
C GLY A 445 -9.14 15.99 -81.99
N THR A 446 -9.79 16.10 -80.81
CA THR A 446 -11.25 16.28 -80.74
C THR A 446 -11.71 17.73 -80.96
N GLU A 447 -10.83 18.72 -80.78
CA GLU A 447 -11.12 20.14 -81.11
C GLU A 447 -10.89 20.48 -82.60
N ALA A 448 -10.19 19.62 -83.36
CA ALA A 448 -9.95 19.82 -84.80
C ALA A 448 -11.06 19.28 -85.73
N GLY A 449 -12.05 18.55 -85.19
CA GLY A 449 -13.14 17.91 -85.97
C GLY A 449 -14.49 18.63 -85.97
N ALA A 450 -14.65 19.72 -85.22
CA ALA A 450 -15.91 20.46 -85.10
C ALA A 450 -15.74 21.92 -85.60
N GLY A 451 -15.37 22.09 -86.87
CA GLY A 451 -15.09 23.42 -87.40
C GLY A 451 -14.93 23.51 -88.92
N SER A 452 -15.73 22.78 -89.71
CA SER A 452 -15.83 23.02 -91.15
C SER A 452 -17.10 22.40 -91.73
N ASP A 453 -18.24 23.07 -91.53
CA ASP A 453 -19.31 23.10 -92.52
C ASP A 453 -20.01 24.47 -92.45
N ARG A 454 -19.45 25.40 -93.24
CA ARG A 454 -20.07 26.67 -93.61
C ARG A 454 -19.61 27.03 -95.03
N PHE A 455 -20.59 27.13 -95.92
CA PHE A 455 -20.61 27.72 -97.26
C PHE A 455 -20.09 26.89 -98.45
N GLN A 456 -20.99 26.13 -99.08
CA GLN A 456 -21.77 26.60 -100.24
C GLN A 456 -23.14 25.94 -100.29
#